data_AF-A0AB37U7U9-F1
#
_entry.id   AF-A0AB37U7U9-F1
#
_cell.length_a   1.000
_cell.length_b   1.000
_cell.length_c   1.000
_cell.angle_alpha   90.00
_cell.angle_beta   90.00
_cell.angle_gamma   90.00
#
_symmetry.space_group_name_H-M   'P 1'
#
loop_
_entity.id
_entity.type
_entity.pdbx_description
1 polymer ?
#
loop_
_entity_poly.entity_id
_entity_poly.type
_entity_poly.pdbx_seq_one_letter_code
_entity_poly.pdbx_strand_id
1 'polypeptide(L)'
;MKGRKRHILVDSLGLRLKVVVTEANASQRVVAAYALMLLLEERAEVLAKVKVLWVDAGYQGDHFALAVWLMIQASVEVIQRTEAGFEVLPKRWVVERTFGWLNWYRRLSKGYERLPEMSEQRFMR
;
A
#
# COMPACT_ATOMS: atom_id res chain seq x y z
N MET A 1 -23.33 -4.40 5.60
CA MET A 1 -22.06 -4.09 6.31
C MET A 1 -21.24 -3.16 5.43
N LYS A 2 -20.89 -1.95 5.89
CA LYS A 2 -19.90 -1.12 5.19
C LYS A 2 -18.52 -1.78 5.38
N GLY A 3 -17.91 -2.25 4.29
CA GLY A 3 -16.59 -2.89 4.34
C GLY A 3 -15.48 -1.87 4.61
N ARG A 4 -14.32 -2.35 5.07
CA ARG A 4 -13.09 -1.55 5.17
C ARG A 4 -12.02 -2.11 4.26
N LYS A 5 -11.14 -1.25 3.77
CA LYS A 5 -9.99 -1.60 2.96
C LYS A 5 -8.71 -1.16 3.66
N ARG A 6 -7.67 -2.00 3.58
CA ARG A 6 -6.34 -1.68 4.12
C ARG A 6 -5.40 -1.44 2.95
N HIS A 7 -4.68 -0.33 3.02
CA HIS A 7 -3.64 0.05 2.08
C HIS A 7 -2.32 -0.04 2.82
N ILE A 8 -1.35 -0.77 2.26
CA ILE A 8 -0.03 -0.96 2.86
C ILE A 8 1.05 -0.50 1.90
N LEU A 9 2.01 0.24 2.42
CA LEU A 9 3.28 0.53 1.77
C LEU A 9 4.33 -0.36 2.41
N VAL A 10 5.09 -1.07 1.58
CA VAL A 10 6.18 -1.95 1.99
C VAL A 10 7.44 -1.63 1.20
N ASP A 11 8.59 -1.98 1.75
CA ASP A 11 9.84 -1.98 0.99
C ASP A 11 9.98 -3.22 0.09
N SER A 12 11.10 -3.34 -0.62
CA SER A 12 11.42 -4.47 -1.49
C SER A 12 11.55 -5.81 -0.76
N LEU A 13 11.78 -5.80 0.56
CA LEU A 13 11.84 -6.98 1.42
C LEU A 13 10.49 -7.30 2.07
N GLY A 14 9.45 -6.49 1.83
CA GLY A 14 8.12 -6.66 2.41
C GLY A 14 7.98 -6.11 3.84
N LEU A 15 8.96 -5.35 4.32
CA LEU A 15 8.87 -4.64 5.59
C LEU A 15 7.88 -3.49 5.46
N ARG A 16 6.99 -3.37 6.44
CA ARG A 16 5.94 -2.36 6.48
C ARG A 16 6.54 -0.98 6.70
N LEU A 17 6.23 -0.05 5.80
CA LEU A 17 6.53 1.37 5.93
C LEU A 17 5.33 2.16 6.45
N LYS A 18 4.13 1.91 5.91
CA LYS A 18 2.89 2.60 6.31
C LYS A 18 1.67 1.73 6.09
N VAL A 19 0.66 1.87 6.94
CA VAL A 19 -0.67 1.27 6.76
C VAL A 19 -1.73 2.34 6.96
N VAL A 20 -2.68 2.41 6.03
CA VAL A 20 -3.87 3.28 6.12
C VAL A 20 -5.12 2.43 5.93
N VAL A 21 -6.13 2.65 6.77
CA VAL A 21 -7.39 1.90 6.75
C VAL A 21 -8.53 2.84 6.41
N THR A 22 -9.26 2.51 5.34
CA THR A 22 -10.32 3.36 4.81
C THR A 22 -11.63 2.57 4.66
N GLU A 23 -12.71 3.29 4.36
CA GLU A 23 -13.95 2.64 3.90
C GLU A 23 -13.72 1.92 2.56
N ALA A 24 -14.48 0.86 2.30
CA ALA A 24 -14.29 0.03 1.10
C ALA A 24 -14.50 0.77 -0.23
N ASN A 25 -15.19 1.91 -0.24
CA ASN A 25 -15.43 2.71 -1.45
C ASN A 25 -14.33 3.75 -1.71
N ALA A 26 -13.34 3.89 -0.82
CA ALA A 26 -12.31 4.90 -0.96
C ALA A 26 -11.45 4.64 -2.21
N SER A 27 -11.18 5.71 -2.97
CA SER A 27 -10.33 5.62 -4.16
C SER A 27 -8.92 5.18 -3.80
N GLN A 28 -8.47 4.07 -4.39
CA GLN A 28 -7.17 3.49 -4.08
C GLN A 28 -6.04 4.48 -4.32
N ARG A 29 -6.09 5.22 -5.44
CA ARG A 29 -5.08 6.21 -5.83
C ARG A 29 -4.97 7.35 -4.82
N VAL A 30 -6.13 7.86 -4.36
CA VAL A 30 -6.17 8.95 -3.37
C VAL A 30 -5.59 8.48 -2.04
N VAL A 31 -5.97 7.28 -1.59
CA VAL A 31 -5.47 6.74 -0.33
C VAL A 31 -3.97 6.41 -0.40
N ALA A 32 -3.46 5.92 -1.52
CA ALA A 32 -2.02 5.71 -1.70
C ALA A 32 -1.23 7.02 -1.72
N ALA A 33 -1.72 8.06 -2.40
CA ALA A 33 -1.09 9.38 -2.36
C ALA A 33 -1.08 9.96 -0.94
N TYR A 34 -2.20 9.84 -0.22
CA TYR A 34 -2.29 10.24 1.18
C TYR A 34 -1.32 9.45 2.09
N ALA A 35 -1.26 8.13 1.94
CA ALA A 35 -0.33 7.29 2.70
C ALA A 35 1.14 7.66 2.42
N LEU A 36 1.46 8.00 1.18
CA LEU A 36 2.80 8.44 0.79
C LEU A 36 3.13 9.81 1.37
N MET A 37 2.19 10.75 1.36
CA MET A 37 2.33 12.06 1.99
C MET A 37 2.59 11.93 3.50
N LEU A 38 1.80 11.13 4.22
CA LEU A 38 2.03 10.87 5.65
C LEU A 38 3.41 10.27 5.91
N LEU A 39 3.84 9.32 5.09
CA LEU A 39 5.15 8.70 5.23
C LEU A 39 6.29 9.69 4.91
N LEU A 40 6.06 10.63 4.00
CA LEU A 40 7.01 11.70 3.68
C LEU A 40 7.18 12.66 4.86
N GLU A 41 6.10 13.02 5.55
CA GLU A 41 6.15 13.84 6.77
C GLU A 41 6.87 13.13 7.92
N GLU A 42 6.69 11.81 8.05
CA GLU A 42 7.25 11.02 9.16
C GLU A 42 8.70 10.58 8.93
N ARG A 43 9.06 10.22 7.68
CA ARG A 43 10.30 9.48 7.33
C ARG A 43 10.82 9.89 5.93
N ALA A 44 10.97 11.19 5.68
CA ALA A 44 11.43 11.73 4.40
C ALA A 44 12.75 11.09 3.89
N GLU A 45 13.67 10.76 4.80
CA GLU A 45 14.96 10.16 4.49
C GLU A 45 14.86 8.75 3.90
N VAL A 46 13.79 8.03 4.22
CA VAL A 46 13.50 6.71 3.63
C VAL A 46 13.03 6.90 2.19
N LEU A 47 12.11 7.85 1.97
CA LEU A 47 11.53 8.10 0.65
C LEU A 47 12.50 8.77 -0.33
N ALA A 48 13.44 9.58 0.16
CA ALA A 48 14.48 10.19 -0.69
C ALA A 48 15.34 9.18 -1.45
N LYS A 49 15.43 7.93 -0.96
CA LYS A 49 16.17 6.83 -1.59
C LYS A 49 15.33 6.03 -2.58
N VAL A 50 14.01 6.23 -2.59
CA VAL A 50 13.10 5.48 -3.46
C VAL A 50 13.19 6.04 -4.87
N LYS A 51 13.45 5.17 -5.84
CA LYS A 51 13.46 5.51 -7.28
C LYS A 51 12.24 5.01 -8.03
N VAL A 52 11.65 3.93 -7.55
CA VAL A 52 10.52 3.26 -8.19
C VAL A 52 9.50 2.87 -7.12
N LEU A 53 8.23 3.17 -7.38
CA LEU A 53 7.08 2.70 -6.61
C LEU A 53 6.33 1.65 -7.43
N TRP A 54 6.34 0.40 -6.97
CA TRP A 54 5.55 -0.67 -7.57
C TRP A 54 4.11 -0.62 -7.07
N VAL A 55 3.16 -0.69 -8.00
CA VAL A 55 1.73 -0.67 -7.68
C VAL A 55 0.96 -1.70 -8.49
N ASP A 56 -0.16 -2.18 -7.96
CA ASP A 56 -1.08 -3.03 -8.71
C ASP A 56 -1.81 -2.25 -9.82
N ALA A 57 -2.38 -2.96 -10.79
CA ALA A 57 -3.19 -2.40 -11.89
C ALA A 57 -4.27 -1.40 -11.45
N GLY A 58 -4.83 -1.56 -10.25
CA GLY A 58 -5.82 -0.63 -9.68
C GLY A 58 -5.32 0.79 -9.43
N TYR A 59 -4.00 1.01 -9.46
CA TYR A 59 -3.35 2.31 -9.25
C TYR A 59 -2.85 2.96 -10.55
N GLN A 60 -3.11 2.36 -11.71
CA GLN A 60 -2.70 2.91 -13.01
C GLN A 60 -3.30 4.31 -13.25
N GLY A 61 -2.54 5.20 -13.91
CA GLY A 61 -3.03 6.48 -14.42
C GLY A 61 -2.03 7.62 -14.24
N ASP A 62 -1.96 8.51 -15.24
CA ASP A 62 -0.94 9.56 -15.34
C ASP A 62 -0.97 10.53 -14.16
N HIS A 63 -2.15 10.92 -13.69
CA HIS A 63 -2.28 11.82 -12.54
C HIS A 63 -1.67 11.23 -11.25
N PHE A 64 -1.81 9.91 -11.05
CA PHE A 64 -1.22 9.25 -9.88
C PHE A 64 0.30 9.18 -10.01
N ALA A 65 0.81 8.81 -11.19
CA ALA A 65 2.24 8.80 -11.45
C ALA A 65 2.87 10.19 -11.29
N LEU A 66 2.21 11.23 -11.81
CA LEU A 66 2.65 12.62 -11.65
C LEU A 66 2.66 13.05 -10.18
N ALA A 67 1.63 12.70 -9.40
CA ALA A 67 1.59 13.01 -7.98
C ALA A 67 2.77 12.36 -7.22
N VAL A 68 3.08 11.08 -7.49
CA VAL A 68 4.23 10.39 -6.89
C VAL A 68 5.55 11.05 -7.31
N TRP A 69 5.69 11.41 -8.58
CA TRP A 69 6.88 12.12 -9.06
C TRP A 69 7.05 13.47 -8.37
N LEU A 70 6.00 14.28 -8.25
CA LEU A 70 6.05 15.57 -7.58
C LEU A 70 6.39 15.45 -6.09
N MET A 71 5.89 14.40 -5.40
CA MET A 71 6.12 14.21 -3.97
C MET A 71 7.52 13.67 -3.64
N ILE A 72 8.01 12.67 -4.38
CA ILE A 72 9.22 11.92 -4.00
C ILE A 72 10.21 11.69 -5.14
N GLN A 73 9.97 12.24 -6.33
CA GLN A 73 10.84 12.09 -7.51
C GLN A 73 11.08 10.62 -7.92
N ALA A 74 10.09 9.75 -7.67
CA ALA A 74 10.10 8.34 -8.06
C ALA A 74 9.18 8.08 -9.26
N SER A 75 9.52 7.08 -10.08
CA SER A 75 8.63 6.57 -11.13
C SER A 75 7.62 5.58 -10.55
N VAL A 76 6.45 5.48 -11.18
CA VAL A 76 5.45 4.46 -10.84
C VAL A 76 5.52 3.33 -11.87
N GLU A 77 5.70 2.11 -11.38
CA GLU A 77 5.69 0.89 -12.18
C GLU A 77 4.43 0.08 -11.83
N VAL A 78 3.54 -0.08 -12.81
CA VAL A 78 2.32 -0.87 -12.63
C VAL A 78 2.65 -2.35 -12.86
N ILE A 79 2.53 -3.15 -11.81
CA ILE A 79 2.68 -4.60 -11.84
C ILE A 79 1.32 -5.20 -12.20
N GLN A 80 1.23 -5.69 -13.44
CA GLN A 80 0.04 -6.33 -13.97
C GLN A 80 0.43 -7.55 -14.79
N ARG A 81 -0.53 -8.45 -14.99
CA ARG A 81 -0.35 -9.64 -15.81
C ARG A 81 -0.30 -9.26 -17.27
N THR A 82 0.54 -9.95 -18.03
CA THR A 82 0.70 -9.73 -19.47
C THR A 82 -0.08 -10.76 -20.28
N GLU A 83 -0.29 -11.95 -19.72
CA GLU A 83 -0.92 -13.07 -20.42
C GLU A 83 -2.20 -13.59 -19.72
N ALA A 84 -3.07 -14.19 -20.54
CA ALA A 84 -4.25 -14.89 -20.09
C ALA A 84 -3.87 -16.28 -19.51
N GLY A 85 -3.37 -16.32 -18.28
CA GLY A 85 -3.00 -17.58 -17.61
C GLY A 85 -2.38 -17.35 -16.23
N PHE A 86 -2.16 -18.41 -15.45
CA PHE A 86 -1.44 -18.26 -14.18
C PHE A 86 -0.02 -17.77 -14.45
N GLU A 87 0.27 -16.55 -14.01
CA GLU A 87 1.58 -15.90 -14.12
C GLU A 87 2.02 -15.50 -12.72
N VAL A 88 3.22 -15.94 -12.32
CA VAL A 88 3.80 -15.51 -11.06
C VAL A 88 4.34 -14.10 -11.25
N LEU A 89 3.86 -13.15 -10.44
CA LEU A 89 4.36 -11.77 -10.41
C LEU A 89 5.24 -11.58 -9.17
N PRO A 90 6.58 -11.75 -9.26
CA PRO A 90 7.44 -11.82 -8.08
C PRO A 90 7.36 -10.57 -7.19
N LYS A 91 7.27 -9.39 -7.81
CA LYS A 91 7.15 -8.09 -7.11
C LYS A 91 5.84 -7.96 -6.34
N ARG A 92 4.74 -8.54 -6.86
CA ARG A 92 3.43 -8.52 -6.19
C ARG A 92 3.39 -9.44 -4.99
N TRP A 93 4.11 -10.57 -5.08
CA TRP A 93 4.20 -11.57 -4.01
C TRP A 93 4.74 -10.98 -2.70
N VAL A 94 5.60 -9.96 -2.78
CA VAL A 94 6.13 -9.27 -1.59
C VAL A 94 5.00 -8.71 -0.71
N VAL A 95 4.04 -8.02 -1.31
CA VAL A 95 2.89 -7.43 -0.62
C VAL A 95 1.91 -8.52 -0.15
N GLU A 96 1.64 -9.50 -1.01
CA GLU A 96 0.73 -10.60 -0.68
C GLU A 96 1.25 -11.45 0.49
N ARG A 97 2.55 -11.70 0.56
CA ARG A 97 3.21 -12.36 1.69
C ARG A 97 3.00 -11.58 2.97
N THR A 98 3.23 -10.27 2.94
CA THR A 98 3.06 -9.41 4.11
C THR A 98 1.61 -9.43 4.57
N PHE A 99 0.63 -9.36 3.66
CA PHE A 99 -0.78 -9.57 4.00
C PHE A 99 -1.05 -10.96 4.58
N GLY A 100 -0.43 -12.01 4.03
CA GLY A 100 -0.46 -13.36 4.57
C GLY A 100 -0.05 -13.37 6.04
N TRP A 101 1.16 -12.91 6.35
CA TRP A 101 1.67 -12.83 7.72
C TRP A 101 0.76 -12.02 8.64
N LEU A 102 0.27 -10.86 8.19
CA LEU A 102 -0.66 -10.05 8.98
C LEU A 102 -1.97 -10.80 9.24
N ASN A 103 -2.51 -11.54 8.27
CA ASN A 103 -3.72 -12.33 8.45
C ASN A 103 -3.55 -13.54 9.40
N TRP A 104 -2.33 -14.05 9.58
CA TRP A 104 -2.03 -15.08 10.57
C TRP A 104 -2.14 -14.57 12.02
N TYR A 105 -1.97 -13.26 12.24
CA TYR A 105 -2.24 -12.66 13.55
C TYR A 105 -3.74 -12.39 13.69
N ARG A 106 -4.41 -13.10 14.62
CA ARG A 106 -5.87 -13.02 14.86
C ARG A 106 -6.41 -11.59 15.04
N ARG A 107 -5.58 -10.66 15.53
CA ARG A 107 -5.92 -9.23 15.65
C ARG A 107 -6.03 -8.51 14.31
N LEU A 108 -5.28 -8.92 13.31
CA LEU A 108 -5.17 -8.24 12.03
C LEU A 108 -6.01 -8.94 10.95
N SER A 109 -6.40 -10.20 11.18
CA SER A 109 -7.18 -11.02 10.24
C SER A 109 -8.58 -10.48 9.93
N LYS A 110 -9.25 -9.83 10.89
CA LYS A 110 -10.56 -9.17 10.67
C LYS A 110 -10.63 -7.83 11.42
N GLY A 111 -11.31 -6.85 10.81
CA GLY A 111 -11.57 -5.56 11.43
C GLY A 111 -12.66 -5.69 12.49
N TYR A 112 -12.27 -5.91 13.74
CA TYR A 112 -13.19 -6.00 14.89
C TYR A 112 -13.39 -4.64 15.57
N GLU A 113 -12.57 -3.64 15.24
CA GLU A 113 -12.60 -2.33 15.88
C GLU A 113 -13.70 -1.44 15.30
N ARG A 114 -14.23 -0.54 16.11
CA ARG A 114 -15.24 0.44 15.67
C ARG A 114 -14.65 1.61 14.90
N LEU A 115 -13.40 2.01 15.20
CA LEU A 115 -12.71 3.16 14.61
C LEU A 115 -11.54 2.72 13.71
N PRO A 116 -11.32 3.37 12.55
CA PRO A 116 -10.19 3.06 11.64
C PRO A 116 -8.81 3.26 12.29
N GLU A 117 -8.62 4.34 13.06
CA GLU A 117 -7.37 4.67 13.75
C GLU A 117 -6.90 3.54 14.68
N MET A 118 -7.84 2.89 15.37
CA MET A 118 -7.53 1.77 16.26
C MET A 118 -7.08 0.52 15.49
N SER A 119 -7.53 0.35 14.25
CA SER A 119 -7.02 -0.70 13.36
C SER A 119 -5.62 -0.36 12.86
N GLU A 120 -5.30 0.92 12.65
CA GLU A 120 -3.98 1.39 12.20
C GLU A 120 -2.92 1.24 13.30
N GLN A 121 -3.25 1.56 14.55
CA GLN A 121 -2.35 1.41 15.70
C GLN A 121 -1.84 -0.03 15.89
N ARG A 122 -2.58 -1.05 15.44
CA ARG A 122 -2.10 -2.45 15.50
C ARG A 122 -0.91 -2.71 14.59
N PHE A 123 -0.66 -1.84 13.64
CA PHE A 123 0.49 -1.84 12.76
C PHE A 123 1.57 -0.84 13.21
N MET A 124 1.50 -0.27 14.42
CA MET A 124 2.51 0.69 14.92
C MET A 124 3.45 0.10 15.98
N ARG A 125 3.36 -1.21 16.25
CA ARG A 125 4.36 -1.95 17.04
C ARG A 125 5.39 -2.62 16.13
#